data_AF-A0A1M5KAH5-F1
#
_entry.id   AF-A0A1M5KAH5-F1
#
_cell.length_a   1.000
_cell.length_b   1.000
_cell.length_c   1.000
_cell.angle_alpha   90.00
_cell.angle_beta   90.00
_cell.angle_gamma   90.00
#
_symmetry.space_group_name_H-M   'P 1'
#
loop_
_entity.id
_entity.type
_entity.pdbx_description
1 polymer ?
#
loop_
_entity_poly.entity_id
_entity_poly.type
_entity_poly.pdbx_seq_one_letter_code
_entity_poly.pdbx_strand_id
1 'polypeptide(L)'
;MKSSLVNALKSQVGRKILTGVTGLGLIVFIIVHLAGNLTLFGGAEAFNRYTYNLESLGWILYILEGFLAVAFILHAAIGISIWRKRRLLEARTVV
;
A
#
# COMPACT_ATOMS: atom_id res chain seq x y z
N MET A 1 28.57 6.95 10.50
CA MET A 1 27.80 7.80 9.55
C MET A 1 26.33 7.38 9.56
N LYS A 2 25.43 8.14 10.20
CA LYS A 2 23.98 7.90 10.01
C LYS A 2 23.63 8.34 8.59
N SER A 3 23.19 7.42 7.74
CA SER A 3 22.91 7.70 6.32
C SER A 3 21.90 8.84 6.17
N SER A 4 22.28 9.87 5.40
CA SER A 4 21.48 11.07 5.15
C SER A 4 20.05 10.74 4.67
N LEU A 5 19.92 9.68 3.86
CA LEU A 5 18.64 9.15 3.37
C LEU A 5 17.69 8.69 4.48
N VAL A 6 18.17 8.00 5.52
CA VAL A 6 17.32 7.53 6.62
C VAL A 6 16.79 8.70 7.45
N ASN A 7 17.59 9.75 7.61
CA ASN A 7 17.16 10.97 8.28
C ASN A 7 16.13 11.74 7.42
N ALA A 8 16.34 11.81 6.10
CA ALA A 8 15.39 12.40 5.18
C ALA A 8 14.03 11.68 5.19
N LEU A 9 14.03 10.34 5.19
CA LEU A 9 12.81 9.52 5.27
C LEU A 9 12.09 9.63 6.63
N LYS A 10 12.81 9.96 7.71
CA LYS A 10 12.22 10.20 9.04
C LYS A 10 11.62 11.61 9.20
N SER A 11 11.96 12.53 8.30
CA SER A 11 11.41 13.90 8.32
C SER A 11 9.90 13.91 8.09
N GLN A 12 9.22 14.97 8.53
CA GLN A 12 7.78 15.12 8.34
C GLN A 12 7.40 15.16 6.86
N VAL A 13 8.23 15.79 6.03
CA VAL A 13 8.04 15.86 4.57
C VAL A 13 8.25 14.49 3.93
N GLY A 14 9.36 13.81 4.24
CA GLY A 14 9.67 12.49 3.72
C GLY A 14 8.60 11.45 4.04
N ARG A 15 8.07 11.48 5.27
CA ARG A 15 6.96 10.59 5.66
C ARG A 15 5.67 10.86 4.88
N LYS A 16 5.32 12.12 4.62
CA LYS A 16 4.14 12.49 3.81
C LYS A 16 4.29 12.01 2.36
N ILE A 17 5.46 12.21 1.76
CA ILE A 17 5.76 11.75 0.40
C ILE A 17 5.67 10.22 0.36
N LEU A 18 6.31 9.52 1.30
CA LEU A 18 6.29 8.06 1.36
C LEU A 18 4.87 7.50 1.51
N THR A 19 4.04 8.08 2.39
CA THR A 19 2.63 7.69 2.51
C THR A 19 1.83 8.00 1.25
N GLY A 20 2.14 9.10 0.55
CA GLY A 20 1.47 9.46 -0.70
C GLY A 20 1.78 8.48 -1.83
N VAL A 21 3.05 8.16 -2.03
CA VAL A 21 3.49 7.21 -3.07
C VAL A 21 2.92 5.81 -2.81
N THR A 22 3.05 5.31 -1.57
CA THR A 22 2.48 4.00 -1.20
C THR A 22 0.95 3.98 -1.33
N GLY A 23 0.26 5.07 -0.96
CA GLY A 23 -1.19 5.18 -1.10
C GLY A 23 -1.65 5.15 -2.55
N LEU A 24 -0.97 5.88 -3.44
CA LEU A 24 -1.27 5.86 -4.88
C LEU A 24 -1.06 4.46 -5.47
N GLY A 25 0.01 3.76 -5.09
CA GLY A 25 0.25 2.37 -5.51
C GLY A 25 -0.86 1.42 -5.05
N LEU A 26 -1.32 1.55 -3.80
CA LEU A 26 -2.43 0.75 -3.28
C LEU A 26 -3.76 1.05 -3.98
N ILE A 27 -4.02 2.31 -4.37
CA ILE A 27 -5.21 2.66 -5.16
C ILE A 27 -5.18 1.98 -6.52
N VAL A 28 -4.05 2.05 -7.23
CA VAL A 28 -3.89 1.37 -8.53
C VAL A 28 -4.11 -0.13 -8.37
N PHE A 29 -3.53 -0.73 -7.32
CA PHE A 29 -3.76 -2.14 -7.00
C PHE A 29 -5.25 -2.45 -6.79
N ILE A 30 -5.97 -1.66 -6.00
CA ILE A 30 -7.41 -1.87 -5.75
C ILE A 30 -8.20 -1.80 -7.05
N ILE A 31 -7.89 -0.87 -7.97
CA ILE A 31 -8.57 -0.78 -9.27
C ILE A 31 -8.37 -2.06 -10.07
N VAL A 32 -7.13 -2.53 -10.21
CA VAL A 32 -6.81 -3.76 -10.96
C VAL A 32 -7.41 -4.99 -10.28
N HIS A 33 -7.33 -5.08 -8.95
CA HIS A 33 -7.87 -6.17 -8.16
C HIS A 33 -9.39 -6.25 -8.30
N LEU A 34 -10.08 -5.11 -8.20
CA LEU A 34 -11.52 -5.04 -8.41
C LEU A 34 -11.87 -5.43 -9.85
N ALA A 35 -11.14 -4.95 -10.86
CA ALA A 35 -11.37 -5.32 -12.26
C ALA A 35 -11.25 -6.84 -12.47
N GLY A 36 -10.27 -7.48 -11.84
CA GLY A 36 -10.16 -8.94 -11.79
C GLY A 36 -11.37 -9.60 -11.16
N ASN A 37 -11.81 -9.13 -9.98
CA ASN A 37 -12.98 -9.66 -9.29
C ASN A 37 -14.29 -9.47 -10.09
N LEU A 38 -14.41 -8.38 -10.87
CA LEU A 38 -15.58 -8.17 -11.72
C LEU A 38 -15.72 -9.22 -12.83
N THR A 39 -14.64 -9.93 -13.20
CA THR A 39 -14.72 -11.07 -14.13
C THR A 39 -15.61 -12.20 -13.62
N LEU A 40 -15.86 -12.26 -12.30
CA LEU A 40 -16.81 -13.19 -11.69
C LEU A 40 -18.23 -13.02 -12.26
N PHE A 41 -18.63 -11.79 -12.58
CA PHE A 41 -19.93 -11.50 -13.21
C PHE A 41 -20.01 -11.95 -14.67
N GLY A 42 -18.87 -12.26 -15.30
CA GLY A 42 -18.78 -12.83 -16.65
C GLY A 42 -18.94 -14.36 -16.69
N GLY A 43 -19.23 -15.01 -15.57
CA GLY A 43 -19.36 -16.45 -15.45
C GLY A 43 -18.04 -17.17 -15.12
N ALA A 44 -18.14 -18.46 -14.79
CA ALA A 44 -17.02 -19.26 -14.28
C ALA A 44 -15.84 -19.32 -15.27
N GLU A 45 -16.10 -19.38 -16.57
CA GLU A 45 -15.04 -19.46 -17.59
C GLU A 45 -14.18 -18.19 -17.63
N ALA A 46 -14.80 -17.00 -17.57
CA ALA A 46 -14.10 -15.72 -17.60
C ALA A 46 -13.20 -15.56 -16.37
N PHE A 47 -13.72 -15.90 -15.19
CA PHE A 47 -12.98 -15.85 -13.93
C PHE A 47 -11.84 -16.87 -13.88
N ASN A 48 -12.09 -18.12 -14.30
CA ASN A 48 -11.06 -19.17 -14.35
C ASN A 48 -9.94 -18.83 -15.33
N ARG A 49 -10.26 -18.22 -16.47
CA ARG A 49 -9.24 -17.75 -17.42
C ARG A 49 -8.41 -16.59 -16.84
N TYR A 50 -9.03 -15.65 -16.14
CA TYR A 50 -8.32 -14.57 -15.46
C TYR A 50 -7.36 -15.09 -14.38
N THR A 51 -7.86 -15.97 -13.50
CA THR A 51 -7.06 -16.57 -12.41
C THR A 51 -5.93 -17.45 -12.94
N TYR A 52 -6.17 -18.26 -13.98
CA TYR A 52 -5.11 -19.04 -14.63
C TYR A 52 -3.99 -18.17 -15.19
N ASN A 53 -4.34 -17.08 -15.89
CA ASN A 53 -3.35 -16.13 -16.39
C ASN A 53 -2.56 -15.47 -15.26
N LEU A 54 -3.22 -15.17 -14.13
CA LEU A 54 -2.56 -14.58 -12.96
C LEU A 54 -1.60 -15.58 -12.30
N GLU A 55 -2.03 -16.83 -12.08
CA GLU A 55 -1.20 -17.90 -11.51
C GLU A 55 -0.03 -18.28 -12.43
N SER A 56 -0.20 -18.16 -13.75
CA SER A 56 0.86 -18.43 -14.73
C SER A 56 2.09 -17.51 -14.59
N LEU A 57 1.99 -16.41 -13.83
CA LEU A 57 3.14 -15.57 -13.46
C LEU A 57 4.12 -16.31 -12.53
N GLY A 58 3.69 -17.41 -11.89
CA GLY A 58 4.53 -18.25 -11.05
C GLY A 58 5.17 -17.49 -9.90
N TRP A 59 6.51 -17.57 -9.79
CA TRP A 59 7.26 -16.94 -8.70
C TRP A 59 7.13 -15.41 -8.63
N ILE A 60 6.84 -14.76 -9.77
CA ILE A 60 6.64 -13.30 -9.83
C ILE A 60 5.41 -12.90 -9.01
N LEU A 61 4.38 -13.74 -8.96
CA LEU A 61 3.17 -13.49 -8.18
C LEU A 61 3.51 -13.35 -6.69
N TYR A 62 4.32 -14.25 -6.14
CA TYR A 62 4.74 -14.17 -4.74
C TYR A 62 5.56 -12.91 -4.42
N ILE A 63 6.35 -12.42 -5.37
CA ILE A 63 7.07 -11.15 -5.20
C ILE A 63 6.11 -9.98 -5.18
N LEU A 64 5.13 -9.95 -6.09
CA LEU A 64 4.10 -8.92 -6.12
C LEU A 64 3.27 -8.92 -4.83
N GLU A 65 2.89 -10.09 -4.33
CA GLU A 65 2.20 -10.26 -3.04
C GLU A 65 3.04 -9.74 -1.87
N GLY A 66 4.31 -10.13 -1.79
CA GLY A 66 5.22 -9.66 -0.75
C GLY A 66 5.44 -8.14 -0.80
N PHE A 67 5.62 -7.60 -2.00
CA PHE A 67 5.74 -6.15 -2.22
C PHE A 67 4.48 -5.41 -1.78
N LEU A 68 3.30 -5.89 -2.17
CA LEU A 68 2.00 -5.33 -1.77
C LEU A 68 1.80 -5.38 -0.26
N ALA A 69 2.13 -6.49 0.38
CA ALA A 69 2.04 -6.65 1.83
C ALA A 69 2.93 -5.64 2.55
N VAL A 70 4.19 -5.49 2.12
CA VAL A 70 5.12 -4.50 2.68
C VAL A 70 4.62 -3.07 2.45
N ALA A 71 4.17 -2.74 1.23
CA ALA A 71 3.63 -1.42 0.91
C ALA A 71 2.41 -1.08 1.77
N PHE A 72 1.49 -2.04 1.95
CA PHE A 72 0.32 -1.90 2.81
C PHE A 72 0.69 -1.66 4.27
N ILE A 73 1.57 -2.49 4.85
CA ILE A 73 2.02 -2.36 6.24
C ILE A 73 2.72 -1.00 6.45
N LEU A 74 3.63 -0.62 5.55
CA LEU A 74 4.33 0.66 5.63
C LEU A 74 3.37 1.85 5.53
N HIS A 75 2.44 1.82 4.57
CA HIS A 75 1.42 2.85 4.40
C HIS A 75 0.60 3.03 5.68
N ALA A 76 0.04 1.93 6.20
CA ALA A 76 -0.79 1.92 7.39
C ALA A 76 -0.01 2.38 8.64
N ALA A 77 1.18 1.82 8.88
CA ALA A 77 1.98 2.14 10.06
C ALA A 77 2.39 3.62 10.10
N ILE A 78 2.83 4.18 8.96
CA ILE A 78 3.24 5.58 8.90
C ILE A 78 2.03 6.51 9.01
N GLY A 79 0.93 6.18 8.34
CA GLY A 79 -0.33 6.93 8.41
C GLY A 79 -0.90 6.98 9.83
N ILE A 80 -1.01 5.83 10.50
CA ILE A 80 -1.44 5.73 11.90
C ILE A 80 -0.51 6.54 12.81
N SER A 81 0.81 6.43 12.60
CA SER A 81 1.78 7.16 13.41
C SER A 81 1.69 8.68 13.24
N ILE A 82 1.40 9.18 12.02
CA ILE A 82 1.15 10.61 11.77
C ILE A 82 -0.15 11.05 12.47
N TRP A 83 -1.22 10.27 12.32
CA TRP A 83 -2.52 10.55 12.94
C TRP A 83 -2.43 10.61 14.47
N ARG A 84 -1.78 9.63 15.10
CA ARG A 84 -1.57 9.61 16.57
C ARG A 84 -0.79 10.84 17.06
N LYS A 85 0.30 11.19 16.37
CA LYS A 85 1.09 12.38 16.73
C LYS A 85 0.27 13.67 16.65
N ARG A 86 -0.54 13.81 15.59
CA ARG A 86 -1.42 14.98 15.43
C ARG A 86 -2.43 15.08 16.58
N ARG A 87 -3.10 13.97 16.92
CA ARG A 87 -4.06 13.92 18.03
C ARG A 87 -3.44 14.26 19.39
N LEU A 88 -2.22 13.77 19.66
CA LEU A 88 -1.51 14.08 20.91
C LEU A 88 -1.10 15.56 21.02
N LEU A 89 -0.71 16.18 19.89
CA LEU A 89 -0.39 17.61 19.86
C LEU A 89 -1.65 18.46 20.07
N GLU A 90 -2.74 18.11 19.40
CA GLU A 90 -4.04 18.78 19.58
C GLU A 90 -4.46 18.75 21.06
N ALA A 91 -4.40 17.59 21.72
CA ALA A 91 -4.74 17.46 23.14
C ALA A 91 -3.86 18.29 24.10
N ARG A 92 -2.58 18.53 23.75
CA ARG A 92 -1.65 19.35 24.55
C ARG A 92 -1.87 20.85 24.39
N THR A 93 -2.49 21.30 23.30
CA THR A 93 -2.72 22.73 23.03
C THR A 93 -4.04 23.25 23.58
N VAL A 94 -4.93 22.36 24.04
CA VAL A 94 -6.24 22.71 24.64
C VAL A 94 -6.23 22.69 26.18
N VAL A 95 -5.06 22.47 26.79
CA VAL A 95 -4.78 22.54 28.24
C VAL A 95 -3.84 23.71 28.48
#